data_AF-A0AAW2QP43-F1
#
_entry.id   AF-A0AAW2QP43-F1
#
_cell.length_a   1.000
_cell.length_b   1.000
_cell.length_c   1.000
_cell.angle_alpha   90.00
_cell.angle_beta   90.00
_cell.angle_gamma   90.00
#
_symmetry.space_group_name_H-M   'P 1'
#
loop_
_entity.id
_entity.type
_entity.pdbx_description
1 polymer ?
#
loop_
_entity_poly.entity_id
_entity_poly.type
_entity_poly.pdbx_seq_one_letter_code
_entity_poly.pdbx_strand_id
1 'polypeptide(L)'
;MYTATVVSSTAIVYVEDNVSWAWGFGLCAVANVLGLAVFLSGSRFYHLVKPKGSPFRRLASVVVGAISKRRMALSDQTEDYYHDLTVHAKCPTHFFRFLNRAALRSTEEDTNQDGSITTPWKPCTVQQVEDLKSLIKIFPLWSTGLFLCTPLAIQLSLATLQALSMDRRLGPRFHIPAGSMSVFILISTSFSIFLIDRLFFPLWEKLTHRPPKLLQRIGIGHTLTIISMAVSAVVESKRLETARSDDLQNETNAVGPMSALWLVPTTGYCWYRRSISFSRTSCTLLPRISRVT
;
A
#
# COMPACT_ATOMS: atom_id res chain seq x y z
N MET A 1 -4.49 10.32 15.02
CA MET A 1 -3.82 9.08 14.55
C MET A 1 -2.31 9.17 14.71
N TYR A 2 -1.61 10.12 14.08
CA TYR A 2 -0.14 10.23 14.17
C TYR A 2 0.42 10.42 15.59
N THR A 3 -0.26 11.21 16.43
CA THR A 3 0.12 11.39 17.84
C THR A 3 0.03 10.08 18.63
N ALA A 4 -1.03 9.31 18.42
CA ALA A 4 -1.22 8.01 19.06
C ALA A 4 -0.17 6.99 18.61
N THR A 5 0.19 6.94 17.32
CA THR A 5 1.27 6.06 16.85
C THR A 5 2.64 6.47 17.39
N VAL A 6 2.96 7.77 17.44
CA VAL A 6 4.22 8.24 18.04
C VAL A 6 4.32 7.88 19.51
N VAL A 7 3.24 8.12 20.29
CA VAL A 7 3.19 7.75 21.71
C VAL A 7 3.30 6.24 21.89
N SER A 8 2.55 5.46 21.10
CA SER A 8 2.58 4.00 21.14
C SER A 8 3.96 3.44 20.80
N SER A 9 4.58 3.87 19.70
CA SER A 9 5.90 3.40 19.28
C SER A 9 7.03 3.83 20.22
N THR A 10 6.83 4.89 21.02
CA THR A 10 7.82 5.30 22.02
C THR A 10 7.62 4.54 23.33
N ALA A 11 6.39 4.51 23.84
CA ALA A 11 6.07 3.92 25.14
C ALA A 11 6.19 2.40 25.14
N ILE A 12 5.67 1.71 24.11
CA ILE A 12 5.71 0.25 24.04
C ILE A 12 7.15 -0.23 23.86
N VAL A 13 7.89 0.37 22.93
CA VAL A 13 9.29 0.01 22.68
C VAL A 13 10.15 0.28 23.91
N TYR A 14 9.88 1.36 24.67
CA TYR A 14 10.58 1.61 25.92
C TYR A 14 10.33 0.51 26.95
N VAL A 15 9.07 0.05 27.10
CA VAL A 15 8.71 -1.05 28.02
C VAL A 15 9.32 -2.38 27.58
N GLU A 16 9.33 -2.67 26.29
CA GLU A 16 9.93 -3.89 25.72
C GLU A 16 11.45 -3.94 25.95
N ASP A 17 12.15 -2.82 25.69
CA ASP A 17 13.62 -2.76 25.77
C ASP A 17 14.14 -2.55 27.22
N ASN A 18 13.38 -1.90 28.12
CA ASN A 18 13.87 -1.59 29.48
C ASN A 18 13.24 -2.44 30.60
N VAL A 19 12.03 -2.98 30.41
CA VAL A 19 11.32 -3.73 31.45
C VAL A 19 11.31 -5.22 31.11
N SER A 20 10.56 -5.60 30.08
CA SER A 20 10.58 -6.95 29.50
C SER A 20 9.63 -7.02 28.29
N TRP A 21 9.89 -8.01 27.43
CA TRP A 21 9.00 -8.36 26.32
C TRP A 21 7.61 -8.83 26.78
N ALA A 22 7.52 -9.53 27.92
CA ALA A 22 6.24 -10.03 28.44
C ALA A 22 5.29 -8.88 28.81
N TRP A 23 5.80 -7.81 29.43
CA TRP A 23 5.02 -6.62 29.76
C TRP A 23 4.57 -5.84 28.53
N GLY A 24 5.42 -5.72 27.50
CA GLY A 24 5.08 -5.06 26.24
C GLY A 24 3.91 -5.74 25.50
N PHE A 25 4.01 -7.06 25.29
CA PHE A 25 2.93 -7.83 24.66
C PHE A 25 1.69 -7.96 25.55
N GLY A 26 1.86 -8.07 26.87
CA GLY A 26 0.76 -8.09 27.82
C GLY A 26 -0.09 -6.81 27.74
N LEU A 27 0.55 -5.64 27.69
CA LEU A 27 -0.14 -4.37 27.53
C LEU A 27 -0.93 -4.30 26.20
N CYS A 28 -0.33 -4.79 25.11
CA CYS A 28 -1.00 -4.88 23.81
C CYS A 28 -2.21 -5.82 23.84
N ALA A 29 -2.10 -6.96 24.51
CA ALA A 29 -3.19 -7.91 24.66
C ALA A 29 -4.35 -7.33 25.46
N VAL A 30 -4.06 -6.68 26.60
CA VAL A 30 -5.07 -6.01 27.43
C VAL A 30 -5.79 -4.92 26.63
N ALA A 31 -5.05 -4.08 25.89
CA ALA A 31 -5.64 -3.05 25.05
C ALA A 31 -6.58 -3.63 23.97
N ASN A 32 -6.21 -4.75 23.34
CA ASN A 32 -7.07 -5.44 22.37
C ASN A 32 -8.33 -6.02 23.01
N VAL A 33 -8.22 -6.64 24.19
CA VAL A 33 -9.37 -7.17 24.93
C VAL A 33 -10.33 -6.05 25.33
N LEU A 34 -9.82 -4.92 25.82
CA LEU A 34 -10.62 -3.74 26.12
C LEU A 34 -11.31 -3.18 24.87
N GLY A 35 -10.58 -3.08 23.74
CA GLY A 35 -11.14 -2.66 22.46
C GLY A 35 -12.26 -3.58 21.99
N LEU A 36 -12.08 -4.90 22.11
CA LEU A 36 -13.10 -5.89 21.80
C LEU A 36 -14.31 -5.77 22.72
N ALA A 37 -14.11 -5.57 24.02
CA ALA A 37 -15.20 -5.40 24.98
C ALA A 37 -16.05 -4.17 24.65
N VAL A 38 -15.42 -3.04 24.32
CA VAL A 38 -16.11 -1.81 23.88
C VAL A 38 -16.86 -2.06 22.57
N PHE A 39 -16.23 -2.73 21.60
CA PHE A 39 -16.87 -3.09 20.34
C PHE A 39 -18.11 -3.98 20.55
N LEU A 40 -18.01 -5.02 21.37
CA LEU A 40 -19.14 -5.90 21.67
C LEU A 40 -20.24 -5.19 22.46
N SER A 41 -19.89 -4.29 23.38
CA SER A 41 -20.86 -3.46 24.10
C SER A 41 -21.65 -2.54 23.16
N GLY A 42 -21.06 -2.13 22.03
CA GLY A 42 -21.72 -1.32 21.00
C GLY A 42 -22.64 -2.09 20.05
N SER A 43 -22.66 -3.44 20.13
CA SER A 43 -23.40 -4.29 19.19
C SER A 43 -24.89 -3.97 19.05
N ARG A 44 -25.53 -3.50 20.13
CA ARG A 44 -26.94 -3.07 20.12
C ARG A 44 -27.22 -1.84 19.25
N PHE A 45 -26.20 -1.03 18.95
CA PHE A 45 -26.30 0.17 18.13
C PHE A 45 -25.88 -0.07 16.66
N TYR A 46 -25.50 -1.30 16.29
CA TYR A 46 -25.01 -1.60 14.96
C TYR A 46 -26.16 -1.87 13.98
N HIS A 47 -26.17 -1.14 12.87
CA HIS A 47 -27.07 -1.42 11.75
C HIS A 47 -26.45 -2.50 10.86
N LEU A 48 -27.06 -3.70 10.83
CA LEU A 48 -26.62 -4.77 9.94
C LEU A 48 -26.97 -4.45 8.48
N VAL A 49 -25.96 -4.14 7.67
CA VAL A 49 -26.10 -3.99 6.22
C VAL A 49 -26.08 -5.38 5.58
N LYS A 50 -27.06 -5.69 4.73
CA LYS A 50 -27.12 -6.97 4.00
C LYS A 50 -25.82 -7.20 3.22
N PRO A 51 -25.21 -8.41 3.28
CA PRO A 51 -23.96 -8.67 2.59
C PRO A 51 -24.16 -8.56 1.07
N LYS A 52 -23.54 -7.55 0.46
CA LYS A 52 -23.36 -7.51 -1.00
C LYS A 52 -22.38 -8.64 -1.34
N GLY A 53 -22.77 -9.56 -2.23
CA GLY A 53 -21.97 -10.74 -2.56
C GLY A 53 -20.52 -10.40 -2.99
N SER A 54 -19.61 -11.38 -2.88
CA SER A 54 -18.18 -11.14 -3.09
C SER A 54 -17.86 -10.63 -4.50
N PRO A 55 -17.17 -9.48 -4.64
CA PRO A 55 -16.73 -8.97 -5.95
C PRO A 55 -15.73 -9.92 -6.61
N PHE A 56 -14.90 -10.62 -5.83
CA PHE A 56 -13.95 -11.61 -6.34
C PHE A 56 -14.65 -12.78 -7.04
N ARG A 57 -15.81 -13.21 -6.51
CA ARG A 57 -16.60 -14.27 -7.15
C ARG A 57 -17.12 -13.84 -8.52
N ARG A 58 -17.51 -12.56 -8.68
CA ARG A 58 -17.94 -11.99 -9.96
C ARG A 58 -16.78 -11.90 -10.97
N LEU A 59 -15.59 -11.52 -10.51
CA LEU A 59 -14.40 -11.49 -11.37
C LEU A 59 -13.99 -12.91 -11.81
N ALA A 60 -14.03 -13.88 -10.88
CA ALA A 60 -13.73 -15.27 -11.19
C ALA A 60 -14.72 -15.87 -12.20
N SER A 61 -16.02 -15.55 -12.09
CA SER A 61 -17.02 -16.03 -13.07
C SER A 61 -16.76 -15.49 -14.47
N VAL A 62 -16.30 -14.24 -14.61
CA VAL A 62 -15.91 -13.67 -15.92
C VAL A 62 -14.72 -14.42 -16.52
N VAL A 63 -13.69 -14.72 -15.72
CA VAL A 63 -12.50 -15.45 -16.20
C VAL A 63 -12.89 -16.87 -16.64
N VAL A 64 -13.66 -17.59 -15.82
CA VAL A 64 -14.14 -18.94 -16.14
C VAL A 64 -15.03 -18.93 -17.38
N GLY A 65 -15.94 -17.96 -17.49
CA GLY A 65 -16.82 -17.79 -18.65
C GLY A 65 -16.04 -17.50 -19.94
N ALA A 66 -15.00 -16.66 -19.88
CA ALA A 66 -14.14 -16.37 -21.02
C ALA A 66 -13.34 -17.61 -21.48
N ILE A 67 -12.86 -18.43 -20.54
CA ILE A 67 -12.11 -19.66 -20.83
C ILE A 67 -13.04 -20.73 -21.41
N SER A 68 -14.22 -20.92 -20.83
CA SER A 68 -15.22 -21.89 -21.28
C SER A 68 -15.68 -21.59 -22.71
N LYS A 69 -15.96 -20.31 -23.02
CA LYS A 69 -16.42 -19.86 -24.35
C LYS A 69 -15.27 -19.51 -25.31
N ARG A 70 -14.03 -19.94 -25.04
CA ARG A 70 -12.84 -19.57 -25.85
C ARG A 70 -12.86 -20.05 -27.30
N ARG A 71 -13.73 -21.01 -27.64
CA ARG A 71 -13.85 -21.57 -29.00
C ARG A 71 -14.94 -20.89 -29.85
N MET A 72 -15.76 -20.01 -29.26
CA MET A 72 -16.82 -19.32 -29.98
C MET A 72 -16.28 -18.13 -30.78
N ALA A 73 -16.83 -17.94 -31.99
CA ALA A 73 -16.58 -16.76 -32.81
C ALA A 73 -17.15 -15.53 -32.10
N LEU A 74 -16.40 -14.42 -32.09
CA LEU A 74 -16.96 -13.17 -31.60
C LEU A 74 -17.87 -12.58 -32.68
N SER A 75 -19.13 -12.33 -32.32
CA SER A 75 -19.99 -11.45 -33.09
C SER A 75 -19.66 -9.99 -32.81
N ASP A 76 -19.77 -9.17 -33.84
CA ASP A 76 -19.57 -7.71 -33.80
C ASP A 76 -20.89 -6.95 -33.54
N GLN A 77 -22.01 -7.68 -33.42
CA GLN A 77 -23.33 -7.10 -33.15
C GLN A 77 -23.56 -6.92 -31.65
N THR A 78 -24.06 -5.74 -31.26
CA THR A 78 -24.31 -5.37 -29.87
C THR A 78 -25.43 -6.20 -29.22
N GLU A 79 -26.34 -6.76 -30.02
CA GLU A 79 -27.49 -7.55 -29.54
C GLU A 79 -27.12 -8.94 -29.02
N ASP A 80 -25.92 -9.42 -29.35
CA ASP A 80 -25.41 -10.75 -28.95
C ASP A 80 -24.78 -10.75 -27.55
N TYR A 81 -24.83 -9.64 -26.81
CA TYR A 81 -24.22 -9.52 -25.49
C TYR A 81 -25.24 -9.35 -24.36
N TYR A 82 -24.98 -9.98 -23.21
CA TYR A 82 -25.80 -9.80 -22.00
C TYR A 82 -25.55 -8.41 -21.36
N HIS A 83 -26.51 -7.50 -21.53
CA HIS A 83 -26.54 -6.20 -20.87
C HIS A 83 -27.43 -6.21 -19.62
N ASP A 84 -27.04 -5.49 -18.57
CA ASP A 84 -27.94 -5.19 -17.46
C ASP A 84 -28.95 -4.15 -17.94
N LEU A 85 -30.23 -4.34 -17.62
CA LEU A 85 -31.37 -3.51 -18.07
C LEU A 85 -31.25 -2.01 -17.70
N THR A 86 -30.24 -1.64 -16.92
CA THR A 86 -30.07 -0.31 -16.32
C THR A 86 -29.00 0.57 -16.98
N VAL A 87 -28.27 0.10 -18.00
CA VAL A 87 -27.20 0.89 -18.64
C VAL A 87 -27.32 0.83 -20.16
N HIS A 88 -27.30 2.01 -20.81
CA HIS A 88 -27.26 2.16 -22.27
C HIS A 88 -26.27 1.17 -22.89
N ALA A 89 -26.75 0.40 -23.89
CA ALA A 89 -25.97 -0.61 -24.59
C ALA A 89 -24.65 -0.01 -25.10
N LYS A 90 -23.57 -0.30 -24.39
CA LYS A 90 -22.23 0.20 -24.70
C LYS A 90 -21.48 -0.90 -25.43
N CYS A 91 -20.94 -0.57 -26.61
CA CYS A 91 -20.13 -1.53 -27.37
C CYS A 91 -18.95 -2.02 -26.50
N PRO A 92 -18.70 -3.33 -26.43
CA PRO A 92 -17.58 -3.89 -25.67
C PRO A 92 -16.23 -3.33 -26.13
N THR A 93 -15.33 -3.01 -25.20
CA THR A 93 -14.00 -2.47 -25.56
C THR A 93 -13.18 -3.55 -26.28
N HIS A 94 -12.43 -3.19 -27.32
CA HIS A 94 -11.61 -4.13 -28.11
C HIS A 94 -10.36 -4.64 -27.36
N PHE A 95 -9.92 -3.90 -26.33
CA PHE A 95 -8.83 -4.30 -25.44
C PHE A 95 -9.18 -5.59 -24.67
N PHE A 96 -8.33 -6.61 -24.74
CA PHE A 96 -8.60 -7.97 -24.28
C PHE A 96 -9.91 -8.55 -24.83
N ARG A 97 -10.02 -8.60 -26.18
CA ARG A 97 -11.17 -9.15 -26.91
C ARG A 97 -11.59 -10.56 -26.46
N PHE A 98 -10.65 -11.36 -25.94
CA PHE A 98 -10.97 -12.70 -25.42
C PHE A 98 -11.94 -12.67 -24.22
N LEU A 99 -11.91 -11.61 -23.38
CA LEU A 99 -12.78 -11.48 -22.21
C LEU A 99 -14.23 -11.14 -22.58
N ASN A 100 -14.45 -10.52 -23.73
CA ASN A 100 -15.80 -10.25 -24.26
C ASN A 100 -16.59 -11.54 -24.48
N ARG A 101 -15.89 -12.66 -24.69
CA ARG A 101 -16.52 -13.97 -24.85
C ARG A 101 -17.32 -14.39 -23.63
N ALA A 102 -16.97 -13.93 -22.43
CA ALA A 102 -17.72 -14.23 -21.21
C ALA A 102 -19.13 -13.62 -21.21
N ALA A 103 -19.32 -12.51 -21.94
CA ALA A 103 -20.60 -11.80 -22.02
C ALA A 103 -21.42 -12.15 -23.28
N LEU A 104 -20.92 -13.01 -24.16
CA LEU A 104 -21.68 -13.50 -25.32
C LEU A 104 -22.90 -14.29 -24.85
N ARG A 105 -24.06 -13.93 -25.43
CA ARG A 105 -25.28 -14.71 -25.39
C ARG A 105 -25.02 -15.97 -26.21
N SER A 106 -25.06 -17.13 -25.55
CA SER A 106 -25.02 -18.39 -26.31
C SER A 106 -26.35 -18.51 -27.03
N THR A 107 -26.35 -18.51 -28.36
CA THR A 107 -27.53 -18.81 -29.19
C THR A 107 -27.95 -20.27 -29.01
N GLU A 108 -26.99 -21.14 -28.67
CA GLU A 108 -27.25 -22.46 -28.13
C GLU A 108 -27.50 -22.31 -26.63
N GLU A 109 -28.74 -21.96 -26.32
CA GLU A 109 -29.37 -22.43 -25.11
C GLU A 109 -29.11 -23.94 -24.99
N ASP A 110 -28.19 -24.33 -24.11
CA ASP A 110 -28.33 -25.61 -23.40
C ASP A 110 -29.56 -25.50 -22.47
N THR A 111 -30.73 -25.32 -23.08
CA THR A 111 -32.02 -25.46 -22.45
C THR A 111 -32.31 -26.95 -22.58
N ASN A 112 -32.15 -27.69 -21.47
CA ASN A 112 -32.93 -28.91 -21.33
C ASN A 112 -34.41 -28.54 -21.56
N GLN A 113 -35.21 -29.45 -22.11
CA GLN A 113 -36.64 -29.24 -22.43
C GLN A 113 -37.49 -28.70 -21.25
N ASP A 114 -36.93 -28.62 -20.03
CA ASP A 114 -37.49 -28.07 -18.78
C ASP A 114 -37.09 -26.61 -18.44
N GLY A 115 -36.36 -25.88 -19.30
CA GLY A 115 -36.05 -24.45 -19.07
C GLY A 115 -34.90 -24.15 -18.09
N SER A 116 -34.10 -25.16 -17.68
CA SER A 116 -32.94 -24.98 -16.80
C SER A 116 -31.63 -24.80 -17.58
N ILE A 117 -30.87 -23.75 -17.27
CA ILE A 117 -29.54 -23.44 -17.84
C ILE A 117 -28.50 -24.46 -17.35
N THR A 118 -27.84 -25.20 -18.25
CA THR A 118 -26.79 -26.21 -17.91
C THR A 118 -25.47 -25.62 -17.41
N THR A 119 -25.19 -24.34 -17.67
CA THR A 119 -23.94 -23.75 -17.19
C THR A 119 -24.06 -23.46 -15.69
N PRO A 120 -23.20 -24.03 -14.83
CA PRO A 120 -23.26 -23.82 -13.37
C PRO A 120 -22.98 -22.39 -12.93
N TRP A 121 -22.64 -21.50 -13.88
CA TRP A 121 -22.31 -20.10 -13.64
C TRP A 121 -23.28 -19.19 -14.41
N LYS A 122 -23.87 -18.24 -13.69
CA LYS A 122 -24.75 -17.21 -14.26
C LYS A 122 -24.02 -16.48 -15.42
N PRO A 123 -24.68 -16.21 -16.55
CA PRO A 123 -24.09 -15.43 -17.65
C PRO A 123 -23.56 -14.09 -17.13
N CYS A 124 -22.34 -13.73 -17.55
CA CYS A 124 -21.66 -12.52 -17.11
C CYS A 124 -22.14 -11.31 -17.93
N THR A 125 -22.38 -10.19 -17.26
CA THR A 125 -22.79 -8.95 -17.91
C THR A 125 -21.59 -8.26 -18.58
N VAL A 126 -21.80 -7.52 -19.67
CA VAL A 126 -20.76 -6.68 -20.29
C VAL A 126 -20.07 -5.75 -19.28
N GLN A 127 -20.81 -5.21 -18.30
CA GLN A 127 -20.24 -4.37 -17.25
C GLN A 127 -19.19 -5.12 -16.41
N GLN A 128 -19.48 -6.36 -16.01
CA GLN A 128 -18.54 -7.17 -15.22
C GLN A 128 -17.25 -7.48 -15.99
N VAL A 129 -17.36 -7.63 -17.32
CA VAL A 129 -16.21 -7.81 -18.22
C VAL A 129 -15.37 -6.53 -18.30
N GLU A 130 -16.00 -5.37 -18.46
CA GLU A 130 -15.31 -4.09 -18.51
C GLU A 130 -14.66 -3.71 -17.18
N ASP A 131 -15.28 -4.08 -16.05
CA ASP A 131 -14.70 -3.92 -14.71
C ASP A 131 -13.43 -4.76 -14.57
N LEU A 132 -13.46 -6.04 -14.99
CA LEU A 132 -12.28 -6.91 -14.99
C LEU A 132 -11.16 -6.36 -15.89
N LYS A 133 -11.48 -5.89 -17.10
CA LYS A 133 -10.48 -5.26 -17.99
C LYS A 133 -9.85 -4.03 -17.36
N SER A 134 -10.65 -3.22 -16.68
CA SER A 134 -10.17 -2.03 -15.98
C SER A 134 -9.21 -2.41 -14.85
N LEU A 135 -9.50 -3.47 -14.10
CA LEU A 135 -8.60 -4.02 -13.09
C LEU A 135 -7.28 -4.53 -13.69
N ILE A 136 -7.33 -5.25 -14.81
CA ILE A 136 -6.12 -5.73 -15.50
C ILE A 136 -5.26 -4.54 -15.96
N LYS A 137 -5.87 -3.43 -16.40
CA LYS A 137 -5.13 -2.20 -16.76
C LYS A 137 -4.48 -1.52 -15.55
N ILE A 138 -5.04 -1.66 -14.35
CA ILE A 138 -4.50 -1.09 -13.11
C ILE A 138 -3.39 -2.00 -12.54
N PHE A 139 -3.37 -3.29 -12.89
CA PHE A 139 -2.41 -4.26 -12.36
C PHE A 139 -0.93 -3.87 -12.52
N PRO A 140 -0.45 -3.37 -13.69
CA PRO A 140 0.92 -2.89 -13.82
C PRO A 140 1.25 -1.75 -12.86
N LEU A 141 0.32 -0.79 -12.68
CA LEU A 141 0.49 0.32 -11.74
C LEU A 141 0.57 -0.20 -10.30
N TRP A 142 -0.28 -1.16 -9.94
CA TRP A 142 -0.24 -1.79 -8.62
C TRP A 142 1.08 -2.53 -8.37
N SER A 143 1.60 -3.24 -9.38
CA SER A 143 2.90 -3.94 -9.32
C SER A 143 4.06 -2.98 -9.07
N THR A 144 4.09 -1.79 -9.69
CA THR A 144 5.11 -0.78 -9.37
C THR A 144 5.09 -0.35 -7.90
N GLY A 145 3.91 -0.36 -7.26
CA GLY A 145 3.78 -0.14 -5.83
C GLY A 145 4.46 -1.19 -4.97
N LEU A 146 4.47 -2.47 -5.39
CA LEU A 146 5.21 -3.54 -4.69
C LEU A 146 6.72 -3.28 -4.74
N PHE A 147 7.24 -2.89 -5.90
CA PHE A 147 8.65 -2.52 -6.05
C PHE A 147 9.06 -1.34 -5.17
N LEU A 148 8.14 -0.46 -4.79
CA LEU A 148 8.40 0.58 -3.79
C LEU A 148 8.33 0.07 -2.36
N CYS A 149 7.38 -0.83 -2.06
CA CYS A 149 7.20 -1.33 -0.70
C CYS A 149 8.41 -2.12 -0.21
N THR A 150 9.04 -2.90 -1.09
CA THR A 150 10.18 -3.76 -0.72
C THR A 150 11.39 -2.98 -0.22
N PRO A 151 11.96 -2.00 -0.97
CA PRO A 151 13.10 -1.22 -0.49
C PRO A 151 12.76 -0.37 0.74
N LEU A 152 11.51 0.10 0.86
CA LEU A 152 11.06 0.83 2.05
C LEU A 152 11.05 -0.05 3.31
N ALA A 153 10.56 -1.28 3.19
CA ALA A 153 10.56 -2.24 4.29
C ALA A 153 11.99 -2.62 4.70
N ILE A 154 12.85 -2.91 3.71
CA ILE A 154 14.26 -3.23 3.95
C ILE A 154 14.97 -2.07 4.63
N GLN A 155 14.76 -0.83 4.17
CA GLN A 155 15.42 0.33 4.73
C GLN A 155 14.99 0.60 6.18
N LEU A 156 13.73 0.33 6.55
CA LEU A 156 13.29 0.43 7.94
C LEU A 156 14.05 -0.57 8.83
N SER A 157 14.16 -1.83 8.39
CA SER A 157 14.87 -2.87 9.14
C SER A 157 16.37 -2.60 9.22
N LEU A 158 17.02 -2.22 8.11
CA LEU A 158 18.44 -1.90 8.08
C LEU A 158 18.77 -0.68 8.95
N ALA A 159 17.91 0.35 8.97
CA ALA A 159 18.10 1.51 9.83
C ALA A 159 18.12 1.13 11.32
N THR A 160 17.27 0.18 11.75
CA THR A 160 17.31 -0.32 13.14
C THR A 160 18.58 -1.11 13.45
N LEU A 161 19.07 -1.91 12.50
CA LEU A 161 20.34 -2.64 12.65
C LEU A 161 21.55 -1.69 12.69
N GLN A 162 21.55 -0.66 11.84
CA GLN A 162 22.56 0.39 11.86
C GLN A 162 22.54 1.18 13.18
N ALA A 163 21.36 1.45 13.73
CA ALA A 163 21.25 2.11 15.03
C ALA A 163 21.79 1.25 16.19
N LEU A 164 21.72 -0.08 16.09
CA LEU A 164 22.29 -0.99 17.09
C LEU A 164 23.82 -0.96 17.12
N SER A 165 24.49 -0.69 15.99
CA SER A 165 25.95 -0.63 15.90
C SER A 165 26.55 0.76 16.14
N MET A 166 25.73 1.76 16.48
CA MET A 166 26.13 3.14 16.71
C MET A 166 25.92 3.58 18.16
N ASP A 167 26.63 4.64 18.57
CA ASP A 167 26.43 5.23 19.91
C ASP A 167 25.07 5.95 19.99
N ARG A 168 24.24 5.48 20.92
CA ARG A 168 22.85 5.91 21.17
C ARG A 168 22.68 6.74 22.44
N ARG A 169 23.78 7.23 23.02
CA ARG A 169 23.75 8.06 24.24
C ARG A 169 23.26 9.48 23.93
N LEU A 170 22.17 9.89 24.59
CA LEU A 170 21.68 11.27 24.62
C LEU A 170 22.09 11.89 25.97
N GLY A 171 23.33 12.37 26.03
CA GLY A 171 23.91 12.90 27.27
C GLY A 171 24.42 11.81 28.24
N PRO A 172 24.77 12.17 29.48
CA PRO A 172 25.58 11.32 30.38
C PRO A 172 24.81 10.17 31.05
N ARG A 173 23.46 10.16 31.03
CA ARG A 173 22.64 9.17 31.76
C ARG A 173 21.52 8.52 30.96
N PHE A 174 21.25 8.97 29.74
CA PHE A 174 20.11 8.50 28.96
C PHE A 174 20.56 7.72 27.72
N HIS A 175 20.14 6.47 27.62
CA HIS A 175 20.46 5.58 26.52
C HIS A 175 19.18 5.30 25.73
N ILE A 176 19.17 5.66 24.45
CA ILE A 176 17.98 5.50 23.61
C ILE A 176 17.86 4.02 23.17
N PRO A 177 16.70 3.37 23.38
CA PRO A 177 16.44 2.05 22.81
C PRO A 177 16.48 2.10 21.27
N ALA A 178 17.17 1.15 20.63
CA ALA A 178 17.41 1.21 19.19
C ALA A 178 16.10 1.16 18.38
N GLY A 179 15.09 0.43 18.88
CA GLY A 179 13.76 0.41 18.25
C GLY A 179 13.08 1.78 18.21
N SER A 180 13.34 2.64 19.21
CA SER A 180 12.74 3.98 19.31
C SER A 180 13.34 4.99 18.33
N MET A 181 14.44 4.65 17.65
CA MET A 181 14.96 5.47 16.53
C MET A 181 13.96 5.57 15.38
N SER A 182 13.03 4.60 15.27
CA SER A 182 11.89 4.66 14.33
C SER A 182 10.96 5.84 14.61
N VAL A 183 10.95 6.40 15.82
CA VAL A 183 10.12 7.56 16.18
C VAL A 183 10.59 8.82 15.46
N PHE A 184 11.91 9.02 15.34
CA PHE A 184 12.47 10.13 14.55
C PHE A 184 12.03 10.03 13.09
N ILE A 185 11.96 8.82 12.55
CA ILE A 185 11.46 8.56 11.20
C ILE A 185 9.98 8.96 11.08
N LEU A 186 9.14 8.59 12.06
CA LEU A 186 7.72 8.96 12.09
C LEU A 186 7.50 10.48 12.18
N ILE A 187 8.27 11.16 13.03
CA ILE A 187 8.22 12.62 13.18
C ILE A 187 8.67 13.30 11.89
N SER A 188 9.80 12.89 11.30
CA SER A 188 10.29 13.43 10.04
C SER A 188 9.29 13.20 8.90
N THR A 189 8.69 12.01 8.83
CA THR A 189 7.62 11.72 7.85
C THR A 189 6.45 12.68 8.04
N SER A 190 6.01 12.88 9.29
CA SER A 190 4.88 13.78 9.61
C SER A 190 5.16 15.22 9.19
N PHE A 191 6.35 15.74 9.52
CA PHE A 191 6.79 17.07 9.11
C PHE A 191 6.86 17.21 7.58
N SER A 192 7.29 16.16 6.91
CA SER A 192 7.37 16.13 5.46
C SER A 192 6.01 16.16 4.79
N ILE A 193 5.01 15.43 5.33
CA ILE A 193 3.62 15.53 4.87
C ILE A 193 3.16 16.98 4.94
N PHE A 194 3.43 17.63 6.06
CA PHE A 194 3.08 19.03 6.25
C PHE A 194 3.74 19.92 5.19
N LEU A 195 5.04 19.75 4.92
CA LEU A 195 5.74 20.51 3.88
C LEU A 195 5.17 20.24 2.48
N ILE A 196 4.84 18.98 2.17
CA ILE A 196 4.29 18.61 0.86
C ILE A 196 2.92 19.26 0.65
N ASP A 197 2.04 19.10 1.63
CA ASP A 197 0.66 19.55 1.54
C ASP A 197 0.54 21.07 1.67
N ARG A 198 1.39 21.70 2.49
CA ARG A 198 1.28 23.13 2.80
C ARG A 198 2.22 24.02 1.99
N LEU A 199 3.36 23.50 1.51
CA LEU A 199 4.34 24.26 0.74
C LEU A 199 4.38 23.81 -0.72
N PHE A 200 4.64 22.53 -0.99
CA PHE A 200 4.91 22.05 -2.35
C PHE A 200 3.68 22.06 -3.27
N PHE A 201 2.54 21.53 -2.83
CA PHE A 201 1.33 21.57 -3.65
C PHE A 201 0.86 22.98 -4.00
N PRO A 202 0.78 23.94 -3.06
CA PRO A 202 0.40 25.30 -3.41
C PRO A 202 1.46 26.02 -4.27
N LEU A 203 2.77 25.76 -4.08
CA LEU A 203 3.80 26.28 -5.00
C LEU A 203 3.64 25.72 -6.41
N TRP A 204 3.40 24.41 -6.52
CA TRP A 204 3.22 23.74 -7.80
C TRP A 204 2.00 24.28 -8.55
N GLU A 205 0.91 24.51 -7.83
CA GLU A 205 -0.31 25.09 -8.37
C GLU A 205 -0.10 26.56 -8.76
N LYS A 206 0.67 27.33 -7.98
CA LYS A 206 1.05 28.71 -8.32
C LYS A 206 1.94 28.78 -9.56
N LEU A 207 2.84 27.82 -9.75
CA LEU A 207 3.79 27.79 -10.88
C LEU A 207 3.17 27.20 -12.16
N THR A 208 2.40 26.13 -12.03
CA THR A 208 1.89 25.35 -13.18
C THR A 208 0.44 25.71 -13.52
N HIS A 209 -0.23 26.52 -12.67
CA HIS A 209 -1.66 26.87 -12.76
C HIS A 209 -2.61 25.65 -12.86
N ARG A 210 -2.13 24.45 -12.50
CA ARG A 210 -2.90 23.21 -12.55
C ARG A 210 -2.48 22.28 -11.41
N PRO A 211 -3.42 21.59 -10.75
CA PRO A 211 -3.10 20.62 -9.72
C PRO A 211 -2.39 19.39 -10.35
N PRO A 212 -1.40 18.80 -9.66
CA PRO A 212 -0.67 17.65 -10.21
C PRO A 212 -1.58 16.43 -10.31
N LYS A 213 -1.58 15.77 -11.47
CA LYS A 213 -2.38 14.57 -11.74
C LYS A 213 -1.98 13.43 -10.79
N LEU A 214 -2.92 12.54 -10.46
CA LEU A 214 -2.66 11.41 -9.55
C LEU A 214 -1.46 10.56 -9.99
N LEU A 215 -1.36 10.25 -11.28
CA LEU A 215 -0.26 9.46 -11.84
C LEU A 215 1.10 10.19 -11.76
N GLN A 216 1.10 11.52 -11.88
CA GLN A 216 2.32 12.33 -11.72
C GLN A 216 2.79 12.33 -10.27
N ARG A 217 1.86 12.40 -9.29
CA ARG A 217 2.20 12.31 -7.87
C ARG A 217 2.87 10.96 -7.55
N ILE A 218 2.32 9.87 -8.08
CA ILE A 218 2.89 8.53 -7.95
C ILE A 218 4.30 8.48 -8.58
N GLY A 219 4.46 9.00 -9.80
CA GLY A 219 5.76 9.05 -10.50
C GLY A 219 6.82 9.83 -9.73
N ILE A 220 6.49 11.02 -9.21
CA ILE A 220 7.39 11.84 -8.39
C ILE A 220 7.86 11.05 -7.15
N GLY A 221 6.95 10.33 -6.49
CA GLY A 221 7.29 9.45 -5.37
C GLY A 221 8.31 8.38 -5.75
N HIS A 222 8.19 7.77 -6.94
CA HIS A 222 9.15 6.78 -7.45
C HIS A 222 10.52 7.37 -7.75
N THR A 223 10.57 8.51 -8.44
CA THR A 223 11.84 9.18 -8.77
C THR A 223 12.59 9.60 -7.51
N LEU A 224 11.87 10.20 -6.56
CA LEU A 224 12.44 10.49 -5.25
C LEU A 224 12.96 9.19 -4.65
N THR A 225 12.16 8.09 -4.70
CA THR A 225 12.52 6.74 -4.22
C THR A 225 13.94 6.32 -4.62
N ILE A 226 14.18 6.34 -5.91
CA ILE A 226 15.46 5.96 -6.49
C ILE A 226 16.59 6.88 -6.00
N ILE A 227 16.38 8.21 -6.03
CA ILE A 227 17.40 9.20 -5.63
C ILE A 227 17.86 8.95 -4.19
N SER A 228 16.95 8.79 -3.24
CA SER A 228 17.39 8.62 -1.86
C SER A 228 18.00 7.25 -1.57
N MET A 229 17.67 6.21 -2.35
CA MET A 229 18.38 4.94 -2.23
C MET A 229 19.83 5.10 -2.71
N ALA A 230 20.04 5.85 -3.80
CA ALA A 230 21.39 6.19 -4.26
C ALA A 230 22.16 7.00 -3.21
N VAL A 231 21.54 8.02 -2.58
CA VAL A 231 22.17 8.80 -1.50
C VAL A 231 22.52 7.90 -0.31
N SER A 232 21.62 7.01 0.11
CA SER A 232 21.87 6.06 1.19
C SER A 232 23.04 5.13 0.89
N ALA A 233 23.15 4.67 -0.37
CA ALA A 233 24.26 3.82 -0.81
C ALA A 233 25.60 4.56 -0.77
N VAL A 234 25.63 5.84 -1.18
CA VAL A 234 26.84 6.68 -1.11
C VAL A 234 27.27 6.91 0.34
N VAL A 235 26.34 7.23 1.23
CA VAL A 235 26.61 7.44 2.65
C VAL A 235 27.16 6.17 3.30
N GLU A 236 26.55 5.02 3.02
CA GLU A 236 27.01 3.74 3.55
C GLU A 236 28.40 3.35 2.99
N SER A 237 28.65 3.64 1.71
CA SER A 237 29.98 3.42 1.11
C SER A 237 31.05 4.24 1.83
N LYS A 238 30.75 5.51 2.16
CA LYS A 238 31.66 6.37 2.92
C LYS A 238 31.86 5.90 4.36
N ARG A 239 30.79 5.44 5.02
CA ARG A 239 30.87 4.88 6.38
C ARG A 239 31.76 3.62 6.43
N LEU A 240 31.60 2.72 5.46
CA LEU A 240 32.40 1.50 5.36
C LEU A 240 33.88 1.80 5.08
N GLU A 241 34.16 2.82 4.26
CA GLU A 241 35.52 3.28 3.99
C GLU A 241 36.21 3.76 5.28
N THR A 242 35.53 4.58 6.10
CA THR A 242 36.05 5.04 7.39
C THR A 242 36.20 3.90 8.40
N ALA A 243 35.25 2.97 8.45
CA ALA A 243 35.35 1.82 9.35
C ALA A 243 36.54 0.92 9.01
N ARG A 244 36.84 0.72 7.72
CA ARG A 244 37.99 -0.07 7.26
C ARG A 244 39.33 0.61 7.56
N SER A 245 39.39 1.94 7.51
CA SER A 245 40.61 2.68 7.87
C SER A 245 40.87 2.67 9.38
N ASP A 246 39.82 2.67 10.21
CA ASP A 246 39.95 2.62 11.68
C ASP A 246 40.28 1.20 12.18
N ASP A 247 39.70 0.16 11.57
CA ASP A 247 40.00 -1.27 11.87
C ASP A 247 41.47 -1.62 11.57
N LEU A 248 42.07 -0.97 10.55
CA LEU A 248 43.49 -1.12 10.25
C LEU A 248 44.42 -0.44 11.27
N GLN A 249 43.87 0.40 12.16
CA GLN A 249 44.63 1.18 13.14
C GLN A 249 44.39 0.75 14.60
N ASN A 250 43.32 0.00 14.92
CA ASN A 250 42.99 -0.37 16.30
C ASN A 250 42.38 -1.78 16.44
N GLU A 251 43.17 -2.73 16.93
CA GLU A 251 42.76 -4.06 17.40
C GLU A 251 42.08 -3.94 18.79
N THR A 252 40.85 -3.41 18.87
CA THR A 252 40.00 -3.62 20.06
C THR A 252 38.54 -3.26 19.80
N ASN A 253 37.66 -4.25 19.97
CA ASN A 253 36.20 -4.21 20.10
C ASN A 253 35.55 -2.83 20.37
N ALA A 254 35.44 -1.96 19.36
CA ALA A 254 34.87 -0.63 19.51
C ALA A 254 33.62 -0.47 18.66
N VAL A 255 32.50 -0.28 19.34
CA VAL A 255 31.29 0.36 18.79
C VAL A 255 31.72 1.57 17.96
N GLY A 256 31.27 1.66 16.70
CA GLY A 256 31.80 2.63 15.75
C GLY A 256 31.70 4.09 16.26
N PRO A 257 32.70 4.96 16.02
CA PRO A 257 32.78 6.31 16.60
C PRO A 257 31.73 7.30 16.06
N MET A 258 30.85 6.88 15.14
CA MET A 258 29.81 7.72 14.57
C MET A 258 28.53 7.67 15.39
N SER A 259 28.08 8.84 15.84
CA SER A 259 26.81 9.00 16.56
C SER A 259 25.63 8.60 15.67
N ALA A 260 24.67 7.87 16.24
CA ALA A 260 23.43 7.49 15.55
C ALA A 260 22.59 8.69 15.07
N LEU A 261 22.85 9.90 15.59
CA LEU A 261 22.26 11.16 15.13
C LEU A 261 22.65 11.52 13.68
N TRP A 262 23.76 11.01 13.15
CA TRP A 262 24.13 11.21 11.74
C TRP A 262 23.25 10.44 10.75
N LEU A 263 22.48 9.43 11.20
CA LEU A 263 21.43 8.81 10.37
C LEU A 263 20.18 9.67 10.26
N VAL A 264 19.97 10.65 11.14
CA VAL A 264 18.71 11.41 11.20
C VAL A 264 18.52 12.32 9.97
N PRO A 265 19.55 13.04 9.46
CA PRO A 265 19.40 13.83 8.23
C PRO A 265 19.16 12.96 6.99
N THR A 266 19.84 11.81 6.88
CA THR A 266 19.74 10.91 5.73
C THR A 266 18.43 10.12 5.71
N THR A 267 17.96 9.64 6.87
CA THR A 267 16.64 9.02 7.00
C THR A 267 15.51 10.04 6.92
N GLY A 268 15.69 11.26 7.45
CA GLY A 268 14.67 12.30 7.40
C GLY A 268 14.29 12.70 5.98
N TYR A 269 15.30 12.88 5.12
CA TYR A 269 15.12 13.19 3.69
C TYR A 269 14.53 12.00 2.90
N CYS A 270 14.94 10.78 3.25
CA CYS A 270 14.44 9.55 2.60
C CYS A 270 12.96 9.26 2.94
N TRP A 271 12.45 9.79 4.06
CA TRP A 271 11.09 9.58 4.52
C TRP A 271 10.13 10.74 4.27
N TYR A 272 10.66 11.91 3.89
CA TYR A 272 9.90 12.92 3.14
C TYR A 272 9.17 12.32 1.93
N ARG A 273 9.77 11.28 1.38
CA ARG A 273 9.33 10.52 0.22
C ARG A 273 8.22 9.47 0.51
N ARG A 274 7.94 9.06 1.76
CA ARG A 274 6.79 8.17 2.09
C ARG A 274 5.45 8.89 2.02
N SER A 275 5.45 10.20 2.26
CA SER A 275 4.24 11.00 2.34
C SER A 275 3.52 11.19 1.00
N ILE A 276 4.29 11.43 -0.07
CA ILE A 276 3.75 11.71 -1.42
C ILE A 276 3.01 10.49 -2.00
N SER A 277 3.46 9.27 -1.70
CA SER A 277 2.94 8.05 -2.31
C SER A 277 1.75 7.43 -1.56
N PHE A 278 1.68 7.58 -0.22
CA PHE A 278 0.70 6.84 0.58
C PHE A 278 -0.44 7.69 1.17
N SER A 279 -0.20 8.97 1.48
CA SER A 279 -1.14 9.75 2.30
C SER A 279 -2.46 10.11 1.61
N ARG A 280 -2.57 9.99 0.29
CA ARG A 280 -3.84 10.20 -0.42
C ARG A 280 -4.29 9.05 -1.29
N THR A 281 -3.42 8.12 -1.64
CA THR A 281 -3.72 7.01 -2.56
C THR A 281 -4.72 6.04 -1.93
N SER A 282 -4.56 5.66 -0.66
CA SER A 282 -5.50 4.77 0.02
C SER A 282 -6.86 5.42 0.35
N CYS A 283 -6.90 6.71 0.72
CA CYS A 283 -8.15 7.41 1.03
C CYS A 283 -8.95 7.85 -0.20
N THR A 284 -8.33 8.00 -1.38
CA THR A 284 -9.05 8.38 -2.62
C THR A 284 -9.31 7.24 -3.59
N LEU A 285 -8.58 6.11 -3.52
CA LEU A 285 -8.91 4.92 -4.33
C LEU A 285 -10.12 4.15 -3.82
N LEU A 286 -10.32 4.02 -2.49
CA LEU A 286 -11.49 3.32 -1.96
C LEU A 286 -12.85 3.92 -2.40
N PRO A 287 -13.09 5.24 -2.34
CA PRO A 287 -14.37 5.80 -2.76
C PRO A 287 -14.53 5.90 -4.28
N ARG A 288 -13.45 5.75 -5.07
CA ARG A 288 -13.53 5.72 -6.55
C ARG A 288 -13.77 4.31 -7.08
N ILE A 289 -13.29 3.28 -6.39
CA ILE A 289 -13.65 1.87 -6.65
C ILE A 289 -15.12 1.63 -6.27
N SER A 290 -15.61 2.25 -5.18
CA SER A 290 -17.05 2.21 -4.81
C SER A 290 -17.97 2.96 -5.78
N ARG A 291 -17.43 3.76 -6.72
CA ARG A 291 -18.21 4.45 -7.76
C ARG A 291 -18.18 3.71 -9.10
N VAL A 292 -17.41 2.62 -9.18
CA VAL A 292 -17.29 1.70 -10.32
C VAL A 292 -17.83 0.31 -9.95
N THR A 293 -18.45 0.15 -8.77
CA THR A 293 -19.19 -1.04 -8.33
C THR A 293 -20.58 -0.67 -7.89
#